data_AF-H3NXL1-F1
#
_entry.id   AF-H3NXL1-F1
#
_cell.length_a   1.000
_cell.length_b   1.000
_cell.length_c   1.000
_cell.angle_alpha   90.00
_cell.angle_beta   90.00
_cell.angle_gamma   90.00
#
_symmetry.space_group_name_H-M   'P 1'
#
loop_
_entity.id
_entity.type
_entity.pdbx_description
1 polymer ?
#
loop_
_entity_poly.entity_id
_entity_poly.type
_entity_poly.pdbx_seq_one_letter_code
_entity_poly.pdbx_strand_id
1 'polypeptide(L)'
;MSDAQNGQSGQAAESKSLVRRLLSNPWVGFVLAAVVIGLDQYTKALASAELQYRVPVEITSWFDLMLAHNTGAAFSFLASAGGWQRWFLAGVALVVSLVVSVWLTRLKHSEQLLGIALGLVLGGGLGNLIDRVSLGYVVDFISWHYNDWYWPAFNIADSAICVGAVLLVWDSFYGESSKQEQN
;
A
#
# COMPACT_ATOMS: atom_id res chain seq x y z
N MET A 1 -37.26 20.25 -26.99
CA MET A 1 -37.31 19.45 -25.73
C MET A 1 -36.79 18.01 -25.88
N SER A 2 -36.56 17.49 -27.10
CA SER A 2 -36.05 16.11 -27.33
C SER A 2 -34.53 15.96 -27.20
N ASP A 3 -33.75 17.03 -27.45
CA ASP A 3 -32.27 16.93 -27.52
C ASP A 3 -31.59 16.84 -26.15
N ALA A 4 -32.22 17.33 -25.09
CA ALA A 4 -31.65 17.32 -23.73
C ALA A 4 -31.69 15.92 -23.07
N GLN A 5 -32.63 15.05 -23.45
CA GLN A 5 -32.74 13.69 -22.89
C GLN A 5 -31.74 12.71 -23.51
N ASN A 6 -31.31 12.95 -24.75
CA ASN A 6 -30.36 12.08 -25.45
C ASN A 6 -28.90 12.32 -25.02
N GLY A 7 -28.58 13.50 -24.50
CA GLY A 7 -27.26 13.82 -23.94
C GLY A 7 -27.00 13.18 -22.57
N GLN A 8 -28.04 13.04 -21.73
CA GLN A 8 -27.91 12.45 -20.39
C GLN A 8 -27.77 10.92 -20.42
N SER A 9 -28.42 10.25 -21.37
CA SER A 9 -28.33 8.79 -21.54
C SER A 9 -26.93 8.35 -22.04
N GLY A 10 -26.32 9.13 -22.93
CA GLY A 10 -24.96 8.87 -23.44
C GLY A 10 -23.87 9.00 -22.37
N GLN A 11 -23.92 10.07 -21.56
CA GLN A 11 -22.95 10.29 -20.47
C GLN A 11 -23.02 9.21 -19.39
N ALA A 12 -24.23 8.75 -19.04
CA ALA A 12 -24.41 7.67 -18.07
C ALA A 12 -23.87 6.32 -18.58
N ALA A 13 -23.98 6.05 -19.88
CA ALA A 13 -23.45 4.85 -20.51
C ALA A 13 -21.91 4.85 -20.58
N GLU A 14 -21.30 5.99 -20.95
CA GLU A 14 -19.85 6.15 -20.95
C GLU A 14 -19.27 5.96 -19.54
N SER A 15 -19.86 6.62 -18.54
CA SER A 15 -19.45 6.51 -17.13
C SER A 15 -19.46 5.05 -16.65
N LYS A 16 -20.53 4.30 -16.94
CA LYS A 16 -20.61 2.85 -16.61
C LYS A 16 -19.52 2.04 -17.33
N SER A 17 -19.17 2.38 -18.56
CA SER A 17 -18.12 1.69 -19.33
C SER A 17 -16.72 1.95 -18.75
N LEU A 18 -16.44 3.19 -18.33
CA LEU A 18 -15.17 3.58 -17.72
C LEU A 18 -15.00 2.92 -16.36
N VAL A 19 -16.05 2.93 -15.53
CA VAL A 19 -16.04 2.24 -14.23
C VAL A 19 -15.79 0.75 -14.43
N ARG A 20 -16.45 0.08 -15.40
CA ARG A 20 -16.18 -1.33 -15.70
C ARG A 20 -14.74 -1.60 -16.15
N ARG A 21 -14.13 -0.68 -16.91
CA ARG A 21 -12.73 -0.78 -17.31
C ARG A 21 -11.79 -0.61 -16.12
N LEU A 22 -12.03 0.37 -15.26
CA LEU A 22 -11.26 0.58 -14.03
C LEU A 22 -11.40 -0.59 -13.04
N LEU A 23 -12.58 -1.22 -13.02
CA LEU A 23 -12.87 -2.40 -12.19
C LEU A 23 -12.47 -3.73 -12.86
N SER A 24 -11.89 -3.70 -14.06
CA SER A 24 -11.34 -4.90 -14.68
C SER A 24 -9.93 -5.20 -14.15
N ASN A 25 -9.56 -6.47 -14.07
CA ASN A 25 -8.15 -6.83 -13.89
C ASN A 25 -7.41 -6.42 -15.18
N PRO A 26 -6.32 -5.62 -15.16
CA PRO A 26 -5.41 -5.32 -14.04
C PRO A 26 -5.60 -3.96 -13.35
N TRP A 27 -6.56 -3.16 -13.81
CA TRP A 27 -6.78 -1.78 -13.36
C TRP A 27 -7.19 -1.68 -11.89
N VAL A 28 -7.89 -2.69 -11.37
CA VAL A 28 -8.24 -2.78 -9.94
C VAL A 28 -6.99 -2.66 -9.06
N GLY A 29 -5.92 -3.38 -9.39
CA GLY A 29 -4.67 -3.33 -8.62
C GLY A 29 -4.02 -1.95 -8.65
N PHE A 30 -3.99 -1.30 -9.81
CA PHE A 30 -3.44 0.05 -9.96
C PHE A 30 -4.29 1.12 -9.26
N VAL A 31 -5.61 1.04 -9.37
CA VAL A 31 -6.53 1.93 -8.65
C VAL A 31 -6.37 1.77 -7.15
N LEU A 32 -6.30 0.53 -6.67
CA LEU A 32 -6.08 0.24 -5.25
C LEU A 32 -4.72 0.77 -4.79
N ALA A 33 -3.65 0.57 -5.57
CA ALA A 33 -2.33 1.13 -5.27
C ALA A 33 -2.38 2.66 -5.13
N ALA A 34 -3.05 3.35 -6.06
CA ALA A 34 -3.21 4.80 -6.02
C ALA A 34 -3.98 5.28 -4.77
N VAL A 35 -5.05 4.55 -4.39
CA VAL A 35 -5.81 4.83 -3.16
C VAL A 35 -4.94 4.64 -1.92
N VAL A 36 -4.18 3.54 -1.84
CA VAL A 36 -3.26 3.28 -0.72
C VAL A 36 -2.21 4.38 -0.62
N ILE A 37 -1.58 4.77 -1.73
CA ILE A 37 -0.59 5.86 -1.75
C ILE A 37 -1.23 7.17 -1.25
N GLY A 38 -2.42 7.52 -1.74
CA GLY A 38 -3.12 8.73 -1.34
C GLY A 38 -3.45 8.76 0.16
N LEU A 39 -3.96 7.65 0.69
CA LEU A 39 -4.27 7.52 2.11
C LEU A 39 -3.02 7.53 2.98
N ASP A 40 -1.97 6.82 2.57
CA ASP A 40 -0.68 6.79 3.27
C ASP A 40 -0.05 8.18 3.37
N GLN A 41 0.08 8.87 2.24
CA GLN A 41 0.68 10.21 2.21
C GLN A 41 -0.16 11.24 2.96
N TYR A 42 -1.50 11.17 2.86
CA TYR A 42 -2.39 12.04 3.63
C TYR A 42 -2.25 11.83 5.14
N THR A 43 -2.28 10.58 5.60
CA THR A 43 -2.21 10.26 7.03
C THR A 43 -0.82 10.55 7.61
N LYS A 44 0.25 10.34 6.86
CA LYS A 44 1.61 10.73 7.25
C LYS A 44 1.78 12.25 7.35
N ALA A 45 1.21 13.00 6.41
CA ALA A 45 1.21 14.46 6.47
C ALA A 45 0.45 14.96 7.71
N LEU A 46 -0.71 14.37 8.01
CA LEU A 46 -1.49 14.70 9.21
C LEU A 46 -0.70 14.37 10.49
N ALA A 47 -0.09 13.18 10.56
CA ALA A 47 0.73 12.78 11.70
C ALA A 47 1.91 13.74 11.90
N SER A 48 2.58 14.15 10.82
CA SER A 48 3.71 15.08 10.88
C SER A 48 3.30 16.50 11.30
N ALA A 49 2.05 16.88 11.07
CA ALA A 49 1.53 18.20 11.42
C ALA A 49 1.00 18.27 12.86
N GLU A 50 0.33 17.21 13.33
CA GLU A 50 -0.44 17.23 14.58
C GLU A 50 0.27 16.54 15.75
N LEU A 51 1.18 15.58 15.49
CA LEU A 51 1.84 14.81 16.54
C LEU A 51 3.23 15.37 16.86
N GLN A 52 3.60 15.28 18.15
CA GLN A 52 4.94 15.58 18.60
C GLN A 52 5.85 14.35 18.46
N TYR A 53 7.08 14.57 18.00
CA TYR A 53 8.04 13.51 17.76
C TYR A 53 8.30 12.69 19.03
N ARG A 54 8.04 11.38 18.97
CA ARG A 54 8.20 10.40 20.07
C ARG A 54 7.40 10.72 21.34
N VAL A 55 6.31 11.46 21.21
CA VAL A 55 5.35 11.65 22.30
C VAL A 55 4.07 10.89 21.93
N PRO A 56 3.74 9.79 22.64
CA PRO A 56 2.54 9.02 22.34
C PRO A 56 1.29 9.79 22.78
N VAL A 57 0.29 9.79 21.89
CA VAL A 57 -1.08 10.21 22.19
C VAL A 57 -1.91 8.94 22.37
N GLU A 58 -2.25 8.64 23.62
CA GLU A 58 -3.02 7.45 23.97
C GLU A 58 -4.43 7.53 23.36
N ILE A 59 -4.80 6.52 22.58
CA ILE A 59 -6.16 6.36 22.04
C ILE A 59 -6.90 5.30 22.85
N THR A 60 -6.21 4.21 23.19
CA THR A 60 -6.68 3.14 24.07
C THR A 60 -5.51 2.57 24.88
N SER A 61 -5.78 1.71 25.85
CA SER A 61 -4.75 1.10 26.71
C SER A 61 -3.73 0.19 25.98
N TRP A 62 -3.85 0.00 24.67
CA TRP A 62 -2.98 -0.84 23.84
C TRP A 62 -2.66 -0.20 22.48
N PHE A 63 -3.11 1.03 22.22
CA PHE A 63 -2.92 1.72 20.95
C PHE A 63 -2.76 3.23 21.15
N ASP A 64 -1.66 3.74 20.61
CA ASP A 64 -1.30 5.15 20.59
C ASP A 64 -1.09 5.63 19.15
N LEU A 65 -1.27 6.93 18.96
CA LEU A 65 -0.68 7.65 17.84
C LEU A 65 0.64 8.27 18.29
N MET A 66 1.76 7.88 17.65
CA MET A 66 3.09 8.36 18.02
C MET A 66 3.96 8.59 16.79
N LEU A 67 4.34 9.84 16.53
CA LEU A 67 5.22 10.18 15.41
C LEU A 67 6.62 9.62 15.61
N ALA A 68 7.05 8.78 14.67
CA ALA A 68 8.39 8.22 14.58
C ALA A 68 8.94 8.35 13.16
N HIS A 69 10.26 8.54 13.05
CA HIS A 69 10.96 8.64 11.78
C HIS A 69 11.87 7.43 11.60
N ASN A 70 11.51 6.55 10.68
CA ASN A 70 12.19 5.29 10.45
C ASN A 70 13.20 5.43 9.31
N THR A 71 14.47 5.49 9.70
CA THR A 71 15.63 5.56 8.79
C THR A 71 16.10 4.18 8.32
N GLY A 72 15.38 3.11 8.66
CA GLY A 72 15.81 1.73 8.43
C GLY A 72 16.58 1.13 9.61
N ALA A 73 16.18 1.46 10.84
CA ALA A 73 16.88 1.04 12.07
C ALA A 73 17.05 -0.49 12.21
N ALA A 74 16.15 -1.28 11.63
CA ALA A 74 16.25 -2.74 11.58
C ALA A 74 17.52 -3.23 10.85
N PHE A 75 18.08 -2.43 9.94
CA PHE A 75 19.34 -2.70 9.25
C PHE A 75 20.52 -1.94 9.88
N SER A 76 20.32 -1.29 11.04
CA SER A 76 21.36 -0.48 11.66
C SER A 76 22.51 -1.29 12.25
N PHE A 77 22.35 -2.60 12.45
CA PHE A 77 23.44 -3.49 12.86
C PHE A 77 24.57 -3.59 11.80
N LEU A 78 24.31 -3.14 10.56
CA LEU A 78 25.29 -3.02 9.47
C LEU A 78 25.69 -1.55 9.18
N ALA A 79 25.34 -0.60 10.06
CA ALA A 79 25.37 0.84 9.77
C ALA A 79 26.63 1.60 10.19
N SER A 80 27.75 0.94 10.43
CA SER A 80 28.98 1.61 10.87
C SER A 80 29.47 2.72 9.93
N ALA A 81 28.92 2.84 8.71
CA ALA A 81 29.15 3.96 7.80
C ALA A 81 27.90 4.33 6.96
N GLY A 82 27.23 5.44 7.28
CA GLY A 82 26.84 6.38 6.21
C GLY A 82 25.44 6.32 5.58
N GLY A 83 24.39 5.85 6.25
CA GLY A 83 23.00 6.05 5.77
C GLY A 83 22.66 5.38 4.44
N TRP A 84 23.49 4.41 4.01
CA TRP A 84 23.30 3.64 2.77
C TRP A 84 21.97 2.89 2.73
N GLN A 85 21.42 2.57 3.91
CA GLN A 85 20.14 1.86 4.08
C GLN A 85 19.02 2.60 3.36
N ARG A 86 19.03 3.93 3.39
CA ARG A 86 18.05 4.76 2.68
C ARG A 86 18.01 4.40 1.20
N TRP A 87 19.17 4.46 0.52
CA TRP A 87 19.27 4.24 -0.91
C TRP A 87 19.11 2.77 -1.30
N PHE A 88 19.60 1.86 -0.46
CA PHE A 88 19.37 0.43 -0.65
C PHE A 88 17.88 0.08 -0.57
N LEU A 89 17.19 0.49 0.50
CA LEU A 89 15.76 0.21 0.68
C LEU A 89 14.91 0.91 -0.38
N ALA A 90 15.28 2.13 -0.78
CA ALA A 90 14.63 2.83 -1.89
C ALA A 90 14.83 2.07 -3.21
N GLY A 91 16.04 1.59 -3.49
CA GLY A 91 16.35 0.79 -4.68
C GLY A 91 15.56 -0.53 -4.72
N VAL A 92 15.52 -1.25 -3.60
CA VAL A 92 14.72 -2.48 -3.48
C VAL A 92 13.24 -2.19 -3.69
N ALA A 93 12.68 -1.16 -3.02
CA ALA A 93 11.28 -0.79 -3.18
C ALA A 93 10.95 -0.40 -4.63
N LEU A 94 11.85 0.33 -5.32
CA LEU A 94 11.69 0.68 -6.73
C LEU A 94 11.68 -0.56 -7.62
N VAL A 95 12.65 -1.47 -7.46
CA VAL A 95 12.74 -2.71 -8.25
C VAL A 95 11.50 -3.58 -8.04
N VAL A 96 11.10 -3.80 -6.79
CA VAL A 96 9.89 -4.57 -6.47
C VAL A 96 8.65 -3.92 -7.08
N SER A 97 8.52 -2.59 -6.97
CA SER A 97 7.38 -1.85 -7.55
C SER A 97 7.32 -1.99 -9.07
N LEU A 98 8.46 -1.97 -9.77
CA LEU A 98 8.52 -2.20 -11.21
C LEU A 98 8.11 -3.63 -11.57
N VAL A 99 8.63 -4.63 -10.86
CA VAL A 99 8.27 -6.04 -11.07
C VAL A 99 6.77 -6.27 -10.84
N VAL A 100 6.23 -5.75 -9.74
CA VAL A 100 4.80 -5.88 -9.40
C VAL A 100 3.93 -5.15 -10.42
N SER A 101 4.34 -3.96 -10.89
CA SER A 101 3.61 -3.23 -11.93
C SER A 101 3.55 -4.01 -13.24
N VAL A 102 4.69 -4.59 -13.66
CA VAL A 102 4.74 -5.45 -14.86
C VAL A 102 3.89 -6.70 -14.65
N TRP A 103 3.94 -7.31 -13.47
CA TRP A 103 3.11 -8.48 -13.16
C TRP A 103 1.62 -8.14 -13.25
N LEU A 104 1.17 -7.04 -12.64
CA LEU A 104 -0.19 -6.54 -12.74
C LEU A 104 -0.65 -6.48 -14.20
N THR A 105 0.12 -5.90 -15.11
CA THR A 105 -0.27 -5.81 -16.55
C THR A 105 -0.45 -7.16 -17.26
N ARG A 106 0.03 -8.26 -16.67
CA ARG A 106 -0.04 -9.62 -17.23
C ARG A 106 -1.11 -10.49 -16.59
N LEU A 107 -1.86 -9.99 -15.62
CA LEU A 107 -2.92 -10.75 -14.94
C LEU A 107 -4.10 -11.05 -15.87
N LYS A 108 -4.65 -12.26 -15.75
CA LYS A 108 -5.89 -12.67 -16.38
C LYS A 108 -7.08 -12.06 -15.62
N HIS A 109 -8.21 -11.89 -16.30
CA HIS A 109 -9.42 -11.36 -15.66
C HIS A 109 -9.94 -12.21 -14.48
N SER A 110 -9.63 -13.50 -14.44
CA SER A 110 -9.99 -14.40 -13.34
C SER A 110 -9.14 -14.22 -12.08
N GLU A 111 -7.97 -13.59 -12.17
CA GLU A 111 -6.97 -13.50 -11.09
C GLU A 111 -7.19 -12.25 -10.20
N GLN A 112 -8.43 -12.00 -9.80
CA GLN A 112 -8.80 -10.75 -9.11
C GLN A 112 -8.16 -10.61 -7.73
N LEU A 113 -8.10 -11.71 -6.96
CA LEU A 113 -7.49 -11.71 -5.62
C LEU A 113 -6.00 -11.40 -5.69
N LEU A 114 -5.29 -12.01 -6.63
CA LEU A 114 -3.90 -11.70 -6.95
C LEU A 114 -3.73 -10.21 -7.33
N GLY A 115 -4.63 -9.66 -8.15
CA GLY A 115 -4.61 -8.24 -8.53
C GLY A 115 -4.77 -7.30 -7.34
N ILE A 116 -5.65 -7.62 -6.40
CA ILE A 116 -5.83 -6.88 -5.13
C ILE A 116 -4.56 -6.97 -4.29
N ALA A 117 -4.03 -8.17 -4.11
CA ALA A 117 -2.83 -8.42 -3.29
C ALA A 117 -1.61 -7.66 -3.83
N LEU A 118 -1.38 -7.73 -5.14
CA LEU A 118 -0.32 -6.98 -5.82
C LEU A 118 -0.53 -5.47 -5.76
N GLY A 119 -1.78 -4.99 -5.89
CA GLY A 119 -2.12 -3.58 -5.74
C GLY A 119 -1.80 -3.02 -4.36
N LEU A 120 -2.08 -3.78 -3.29
CA LEU A 120 -1.73 -3.40 -1.92
C LEU A 120 -0.22 -3.33 -1.70
N VAL A 121 0.52 -4.34 -2.17
CA VAL A 121 2.00 -4.37 -2.07
C VAL A 121 2.61 -3.22 -2.86
N LEU A 122 2.12 -2.95 -4.08
CA LEU A 122 2.60 -1.84 -4.91
C LEU A 122 2.32 -0.49 -4.24
N GLY A 123 1.10 -0.28 -3.77
CA GLY A 123 0.69 0.97 -3.12
C GLY A 123 1.51 1.25 -1.86
N GLY A 124 1.63 0.26 -0.98
CA GLY A 124 2.43 0.40 0.23
C GLY A 124 3.93 0.57 -0.07
N GLY A 125 4.47 -0.21 -1.01
CA GLY A 125 5.87 -0.09 -1.44
C GLY A 125 6.20 1.31 -1.98
N LEU A 126 5.34 1.87 -2.83
CA LEU A 126 5.51 3.21 -3.38
C LEU A 126 5.28 4.31 -2.34
N GLY A 127 4.30 4.20 -1.44
CA GLY A 127 4.09 5.18 -0.36
C GLY A 127 5.34 5.32 0.52
N ASN A 128 5.92 4.20 0.91
CA ASN A 128 7.16 4.15 1.68
C ASN A 128 8.42 4.55 0.88
N LEU A 129 8.41 4.40 -0.45
CA LEU A 129 9.48 4.88 -1.32
C LEU A 129 9.44 6.41 -1.43
N ILE A 130 8.25 7.02 -1.53
CA ILE A 130 8.06 8.47 -1.62
C ILE A 130 8.70 9.17 -0.42
N ASP A 131 8.43 8.71 0.81
CA ASP A 131 9.05 9.29 2.00
C ASP A 131 10.58 9.12 1.99
N ARG A 132 11.09 7.93 1.64
CA ARG A 132 12.54 7.68 1.60
C ARG A 132 13.26 8.59 0.62
N VAL A 133 12.65 8.86 -0.54
CA VAL A 133 13.23 9.75 -1.54
C VAL A 133 13.11 11.21 -1.10
N SER A 134 11.96 11.61 -0.56
CA SER A 134 11.64 13.01 -0.29
C SER A 134 12.14 13.52 1.06
N LEU A 135 12.01 12.70 2.10
CA LEU A 135 12.31 13.02 3.51
C LEU A 135 13.60 12.36 4.00
N GLY A 136 13.93 11.19 3.44
CA GLY A 136 15.11 10.39 3.85
C GLY A 136 14.87 9.41 4.99
N TYR A 137 13.63 9.33 5.46
CA TYR A 137 13.11 8.35 6.41
C TYR A 137 11.65 8.07 6.03
N VAL A 138 11.03 7.09 6.67
CA VAL A 138 9.58 6.84 6.59
C VAL A 138 8.90 7.45 7.81
N VAL A 139 7.74 8.06 7.61
CA VAL A 139 6.90 8.55 8.71
C VAL A 139 6.04 7.39 9.23
N ASP A 140 6.28 7.01 10.49
CA ASP A 140 5.50 6.01 11.21
C ASP A 140 4.68 6.71 12.29
N PHE A 141 3.46 6.24 12.55
CA PHE A 141 2.55 6.91 13.49
C PHE A 141 1.57 5.99 14.22
N ILE A 142 1.40 4.76 13.77
CA ILE A 142 0.57 3.75 14.42
C ILE A 142 1.44 2.98 15.40
N SER A 143 1.12 3.02 16.70
CA SER A 143 1.89 2.32 17.73
C SER A 143 0.98 1.43 18.58
N TRP A 144 1.25 0.12 18.56
CA TRP A 144 0.56 -0.84 19.42
C TRP A 144 1.46 -1.26 20.58
N HIS A 145 0.88 -1.46 21.75
CA HIS A 145 1.61 -1.87 22.95
C HIS A 145 0.79 -2.78 23.86
N TYR A 146 1.50 -3.49 24.73
CA TYR A 146 0.91 -4.25 25.82
C TYR A 146 1.84 -4.14 27.04
N ASN A 147 1.40 -3.42 28.08
CA ASN A 147 2.25 -2.97 29.18
C ASN A 147 3.49 -2.21 28.64
N ASP A 148 4.69 -2.55 29.10
CA ASP A 148 5.93 -1.89 28.68
C ASP A 148 6.47 -2.41 27.32
N TRP A 149 5.75 -3.30 26.64
CA TRP A 149 6.17 -3.86 25.35
C TRP A 149 5.50 -3.15 24.18
N TYR A 150 6.31 -2.54 23.33
CA TYR A 150 5.86 -1.82 22.14
C TYR A 150 6.19 -2.60 20.87
N TRP A 151 5.19 -2.78 20.03
CA TRP A 151 5.41 -3.19 18.64
C TRP A 151 6.08 -2.03 17.88
N PRO A 152 7.00 -2.29 16.94
CA PRO A 152 7.59 -1.24 16.12
C PRO A 152 6.50 -0.39 15.46
N ALA A 153 6.59 0.94 15.60
CA ALA A 153 5.64 1.84 14.96
C ALA A 153 5.61 1.62 13.44
N PHE A 154 4.43 1.76 12.86
CA PHE A 154 4.18 1.51 11.44
C PHE A 154 3.18 2.51 10.87
N ASN A 155 2.83 2.35 9.59
CA ASN A 155 1.92 3.24 8.87
C ASN A 155 0.94 2.45 7.97
N ILE A 156 0.15 3.19 7.18
CA ILE A 156 -0.83 2.61 6.25
C ILE A 156 -0.13 1.84 5.12
N ALA A 157 0.99 2.33 4.59
CA ALA A 157 1.78 1.59 3.60
C ALA A 157 2.26 0.23 4.14
N ASP A 158 2.76 0.14 5.37
CA ASP A 158 3.17 -1.12 5.99
C ASP A 158 2.00 -2.08 6.18
N SER A 159 0.85 -1.55 6.62
CA SER A 159 -0.39 -2.31 6.76
C SER A 159 -0.84 -2.90 5.42
N ALA A 160 -0.78 -2.11 4.34
CA ALA A 160 -1.10 -2.58 2.99
C ALA A 160 -0.14 -3.67 2.52
N ILE A 161 1.18 -3.51 2.74
CA ILE A 161 2.16 -4.56 2.41
C ILE A 161 1.86 -5.84 3.19
N CYS A 162 1.57 -5.74 4.49
CA CYS A 162 1.27 -6.89 5.34
C CYS A 162 0.03 -7.64 4.86
N VAL A 163 -1.09 -6.95 4.65
CA VAL A 163 -2.33 -7.55 4.14
C VAL A 163 -2.11 -8.13 2.74
N GLY A 164 -1.44 -7.39 1.85
CA GLY A 164 -1.11 -7.87 0.51
C GLY A 164 -0.29 -9.16 0.53
N ALA A 165 0.73 -9.25 1.39
CA ALA A 165 1.53 -10.46 1.56
C ALA A 165 0.69 -11.64 2.07
N VAL A 166 -0.19 -11.43 3.05
CA VAL A 166 -1.12 -12.46 3.54
C VAL A 166 -2.03 -12.94 2.41
N LEU A 167 -2.56 -12.03 1.59
CA LEU A 167 -3.41 -12.39 0.45
C LEU A 167 -2.63 -13.16 -0.64
N LEU A 168 -1.37 -12.82 -0.92
CA LEU A 168 -0.53 -13.58 -1.85
C LEU A 168 -0.29 -15.02 -1.37
N VAL A 169 -0.03 -15.18 -0.07
CA VAL A 169 0.13 -16.51 0.54
C VAL A 169 -1.20 -17.27 0.51
N TRP A 170 -2.31 -16.60 0.79
CA TRP A 170 -3.63 -17.22 0.70
C TRP A 170 -3.95 -17.68 -0.73
N ASP A 171 -3.75 -16.81 -1.73
CA ASP A 171 -4.02 -17.11 -3.14
C ASP A 171 -3.20 -18.32 -3.64
N SER A 172 -1.96 -18.49 -3.16
CA SER A 172 -1.11 -19.62 -3.57
C SER A 172 -1.63 -21.00 -3.09
N PHE A 173 -2.30 -21.06 -1.93
CA PHE A 173 -2.89 -22.31 -1.42
C PHE A 173 -4.21 -22.70 -2.13
N TYR A 174 -5.01 -21.72 -2.55
CA TYR A 174 -6.33 -21.97 -3.16
C TYR A 174 -6.32 -21.93 -4.70
N GLY A 175 -5.30 -21.33 -5.32
CA GLY A 175 -5.13 -21.28 -6.77
C GLY A 175 -4.86 -22.64 -7.43
N GLU A 176 -4.39 -23.65 -6.68
CA GLU A 176 -4.15 -25.00 -7.21
C GLU A 176 -5.41 -25.89 -7.21
N SER A 177 -6.32 -25.68 -6.27
CA SER A 177 -7.52 -26.53 -6.10
C SER A 177 -8.48 -26.46 -7.30
N SER A 178 -8.52 -25.34 -8.00
CA SER A 178 -9.40 -25.11 -9.17
C SER A 178 -8.84 -25.66 -10.50
N LYS A 179 -7.56 -26.06 -10.55
CA LYS A 179 -6.96 -26.72 -11.72
C LYS A 179 -7.11 -28.24 -11.72
N GLN A 180 -7.29 -28.86 -10.55
CA GLN A 180 -7.41 -30.32 -10.43
C GLN A 180 -8.80 -30.86 -10.77
N GLU A 181 -9.86 -30.04 -10.65
CA GLU A 181 -11.24 -30.44 -11.01
C GLU A 181 -11.55 -30.40 -12.52
N GLN A 182 -10.60 -29.98 -13.36
CA GLN A 182 -10.76 -29.89 -14.82
C GLN A 182 -9.91 -30.89 -15.62
N ASN A 183 -9.25 -31.85 -14.95
CA ASN A 183 -8.52 -32.95 -15.58
C ASN A 183 -9.18 -34.31 -15.34
#